data_AF-A0AA39WVJ9-F1
#
_entry.id   AF-A0AA39WVJ9-F1
#
_cell.length_a   1.000
_cell.length_b   1.000
_cell.length_c   1.000
_cell.angle_alpha   90.00
_cell.angle_beta   90.00
_cell.angle_gamma   90.00
#
_symmetry.space_group_name_H-M   'P 1'
#
loop_
_entity.id
_entity.type
_entity.pdbx_description
1 polymer ?
#
loop_
_entity_poly.entity_id
_entity_poly.type
_entity_poly.pdbx_seq_one_letter_code
_entity_poly.pdbx_strand_id
1 'polypeptide(L)'
;MKFVAVLIAGCGLASALAVQPTHVNKHANKKRSPCTRVKPSSVTPSVTPSSVVVSSISISSISVSIPSSVIPSSIVSSIVPSSSIVEPPVRTCELGTAMGYQESDSVTLNTQDGIGCNRWGWYQTPTLAELQAGISGILYVGAGGNNINNAINVGDWTAVASPTGGVTFTYSLDPGYFLDEVHIDLDCLPIDTCAPGQYTFNSGALPNVPIYVNPTSIQYPVCSGGSQAYFILHGSVNYITTAPTCAPPVAT
;
A
#
# COMPACT_ATOMS: atom_id res chain seq x y z
N MET A 1 31.43 -10.64 41.66
CA MET A 1 31.86 -9.41 40.94
C MET A 1 30.95 -8.27 41.37
N LYS A 2 31.54 -7.11 41.64
CA LYS A 2 30.92 -6.00 42.38
C LYS A 2 29.80 -5.32 41.60
N PHE A 3 28.68 -5.08 42.28
CA PHE A 3 27.59 -4.19 41.88
C PHE A 3 28.04 -2.73 41.91
N VAL A 4 27.64 -1.94 40.92
CA VAL A 4 27.55 -0.48 41.03
C VAL A 4 26.12 -0.09 40.68
N ALA A 5 25.35 0.22 41.72
CA ALA A 5 24.06 0.87 41.63
C ALA A 5 24.27 2.39 41.55
N VAL A 6 23.65 3.04 40.57
CA VAL A 6 23.59 4.51 40.50
C VAL A 6 22.25 4.95 41.07
N LEU A 7 22.30 5.57 42.26
CA LEU A 7 21.22 6.38 42.81
C LEU A 7 21.11 7.67 41.99
N ILE A 8 19.90 8.00 41.52
CA ILE A 8 19.55 9.38 41.16
C ILE A 8 18.46 9.82 42.14
N ALA A 9 18.80 10.84 42.92
CA ALA A 9 17.95 11.47 43.92
C ALA A 9 16.80 12.24 43.27
N GLY A 10 15.61 12.08 43.84
CA GLY A 10 14.44 12.89 43.54
C GLY A 10 14.51 14.27 44.19
N CYS A 11 13.80 15.24 43.59
CA CYS A 11 13.45 16.49 44.23
C CYS A 11 11.96 16.77 44.00
N GLY A 12 11.19 16.60 45.08
CA GLY A 12 10.10 17.47 45.57
C GLY A 12 9.01 17.99 44.63
N LEU A 13 7.78 17.56 44.95
CA LEU A 13 6.51 18.19 44.60
C LEU A 13 6.40 19.66 45.03
N ALA A 14 5.65 20.45 44.25
CA ALA A 14 4.69 21.42 44.80
C ALA A 14 3.48 21.55 43.86
N SER A 15 2.30 21.23 44.40
CA SER A 15 0.99 21.58 43.82
C SER A 15 0.66 23.04 44.12
N ALA A 16 -0.03 23.73 43.20
CA ALA A 16 -1.36 24.33 43.44
C ALA A 16 -1.72 25.50 42.49
N LEU A 17 -3.01 25.48 42.15
CA LEU A 17 -3.94 26.58 41.84
C LEU A 17 -3.87 27.33 40.51
N ALA A 18 -4.96 27.16 39.77
CA ALA A 18 -5.44 27.98 38.67
C ALA A 18 -5.91 29.37 39.17
N VAL A 19 -5.59 30.43 38.41
CA VAL A 19 -6.46 31.58 38.07
C VAL A 19 -5.91 32.25 36.80
N GLN A 20 -6.74 32.42 35.78
CA GLN A 20 -6.60 33.40 34.68
C GLN A 20 -7.76 34.43 34.81
N PRO A 21 -7.81 35.54 34.05
CA PRO A 21 -6.74 36.44 33.60
C PRO A 21 -7.13 37.93 33.77
N THR A 22 -6.18 38.88 33.74
CA THR A 22 -6.45 40.25 33.29
C THR A 22 -5.24 40.89 32.62
N HIS A 23 -5.41 41.18 31.33
CA HIS A 23 -5.16 42.45 30.63
C HIS A 23 -3.86 43.28 30.88
N VAL A 24 -3.23 43.64 29.74
CA VAL A 24 -2.58 44.93 29.39
C VAL A 24 -1.04 45.03 29.37
N ASN A 25 -0.55 45.08 28.12
CA ASN A 25 0.47 45.96 27.51
C ASN A 25 1.99 45.72 27.57
N LYS A 26 2.54 45.93 26.35
CA LYS A 26 3.77 46.64 25.95
C LYS A 26 5.11 45.88 25.91
N HIS A 27 5.57 45.73 24.66
CA HIS A 27 6.92 45.97 24.14
C HIS A 27 8.12 45.68 25.05
N ALA A 28 8.92 44.68 24.69
CA ALA A 28 10.38 44.84 24.66
C ALA A 28 11.06 43.76 23.80
N ASN A 29 11.79 44.27 22.84
CA ASN A 29 12.70 43.60 21.92
C ASN A 29 13.86 42.93 22.71
N LYS A 30 14.14 41.63 22.49
CA LYS A 30 15.40 41.02 22.96
C LYS A 30 15.91 39.97 21.98
N LYS A 31 16.75 40.44 21.05
CA LYS A 31 17.80 39.67 20.36
C LYS A 31 18.52 38.75 21.35
N ARG A 32 18.57 37.45 21.07
CA ARG A 32 19.56 36.52 21.63
C ARG A 32 20.28 35.79 20.49
N SER A 33 21.60 35.75 20.65
CA SER A 33 22.61 35.20 19.75
C SER A 33 22.45 33.71 19.44
N PRO A 34 23.03 33.26 18.31
CA PRO A 34 23.03 31.86 17.90
C PRO A 34 23.97 31.00 18.76
N CYS A 35 23.50 29.81 19.16
CA CYS A 35 24.35 28.75 19.70
C CYS A 35 25.07 28.03 18.56
N THR A 36 26.39 28.00 18.66
CA THR A 36 27.33 27.30 17.79
C THR A 36 27.08 25.79 17.83
N ARG A 37 26.72 25.20 16.69
CA ARG A 37 26.55 23.75 16.52
C ARG A 37 27.91 23.07 16.42
N VAL A 38 28.25 22.24 17.40
CA VAL A 38 29.41 21.35 17.36
C VAL A 38 29.13 20.24 16.35
N LYS A 39 30.04 20.07 15.39
CA LYS A 39 30.06 19.04 14.34
C LYS A 39 30.48 17.69 14.93
N PRO A 40 29.66 16.63 14.89
CA PRO A 40 30.11 15.29 15.22
C PRO A 40 30.94 14.70 14.07
N SER A 41 32.07 14.11 14.41
CA SER A 41 32.97 13.40 13.51
C SER A 41 32.30 12.16 12.92
N SER A 42 32.44 12.03 11.59
CA SER A 42 32.11 10.85 10.78
C SER A 42 33.00 9.68 11.19
N VAL A 43 32.41 8.61 11.71
CA VAL A 43 33.07 7.30 11.81
C VAL A 43 32.40 6.41 10.77
N THR A 44 33.15 6.11 9.71
CA THR A 44 32.72 5.25 8.61
C THR A 44 33.14 3.81 8.92
N PRO A 45 32.23 2.87 9.21
CA PRO A 45 32.56 1.45 9.15
C PRO A 45 32.53 0.97 7.70
N SER A 46 33.70 0.61 7.18
CA SER A 46 33.86 -0.16 5.95
C SER A 46 33.46 -1.61 6.23
N VAL A 47 32.34 -2.05 5.67
CA VAL A 47 31.88 -3.44 5.79
C VAL A 47 32.15 -4.14 4.46
N THR A 48 33.09 -5.08 4.50
CA THR A 48 33.45 -5.97 3.40
C THR A 48 32.29 -6.91 3.09
N PRO A 49 31.79 -6.98 1.84
CA PRO A 49 30.77 -7.96 1.47
C PRO A 49 31.42 -9.34 1.32
N SER A 50 31.01 -10.28 2.19
CA SER A 50 31.26 -11.70 2.02
C SER A 50 30.33 -12.24 0.93
N SER A 51 30.92 -12.65 -0.19
CA SER A 51 30.25 -13.31 -1.30
C SER A 51 29.68 -14.66 -0.85
N VAL A 52 28.35 -14.78 -0.75
CA VAL A 52 27.67 -16.06 -0.57
C VAL A 52 27.50 -16.69 -1.95
N VAL A 53 28.26 -17.76 -2.19
CA VAL A 53 28.13 -18.60 -3.38
C VAL A 53 26.87 -19.44 -3.24
N VAL A 54 25.84 -19.15 -4.04
CA VAL A 54 24.63 -19.95 -4.14
C VAL A 54 24.89 -21.09 -5.13
N SER A 55 24.95 -22.31 -4.62
CA SER A 55 25.05 -23.53 -5.41
C SER A 55 23.76 -23.75 -6.21
N SER A 56 23.88 -23.73 -7.53
CA SER A 56 22.84 -24.11 -8.47
C SER A 56 22.58 -25.62 -8.41
N ILE A 57 21.35 -26.03 -8.08
CA ILE A 57 20.90 -27.42 -8.18
C ILE A 57 20.47 -27.68 -9.62
N SER A 58 21.29 -28.44 -10.35
CA SER A 58 20.95 -28.97 -11.66
C SER A 58 19.96 -30.13 -11.50
N ILE A 59 18.76 -29.97 -12.07
CA ILE A 59 17.76 -31.04 -12.14
C ILE A 59 18.03 -31.84 -13.41
N SER A 60 18.49 -33.08 -13.23
CA SER A 60 18.72 -34.04 -14.31
C SER A 60 17.38 -34.49 -14.91
N SER A 61 17.26 -34.36 -16.23
CA SER A 61 16.13 -34.85 -17.02
C SER A 61 16.08 -36.38 -17.02
N ILE A 62 14.99 -36.96 -16.51
CA ILE A 62 14.70 -38.40 -16.62
C ILE A 62 14.10 -38.65 -18.01
N SER A 63 14.89 -39.27 -18.89
CA SER A 63 14.40 -39.79 -20.17
C SER A 63 13.78 -41.18 -19.95
N VAL A 64 12.46 -41.26 -20.08
CA VAL A 64 11.70 -42.53 -20.07
C VAL A 64 11.60 -43.03 -21.52
N SER A 65 12.27 -44.14 -21.80
CA SER A 65 12.16 -44.88 -23.06
C SER A 65 11.07 -45.95 -22.96
N ILE A 66 10.03 -45.80 -23.77
CA ILE A 66 8.91 -46.74 -23.85
C ILE A 66 9.22 -47.77 -24.97
N PRO A 67 9.08 -49.08 -24.72
CA PRO A 67 9.31 -50.10 -25.74
C PRO A 67 8.19 -50.13 -26.78
N SER A 68 8.59 -50.16 -28.06
CA SER A 68 7.74 -50.40 -29.21
C SER A 68 7.11 -51.78 -29.15
N SER A 69 5.78 -51.87 -29.23
CA SER A 69 5.10 -53.14 -29.50
C SER A 69 3.80 -52.96 -30.29
N VAL A 70 3.82 -53.62 -31.44
CA VAL A 70 2.74 -54.28 -32.17
C VAL A 70 1.57 -53.43 -32.69
N ILE A 71 1.55 -53.32 -34.01
CA ILE A 71 0.42 -52.88 -34.85
C ILE A 71 -0.60 -54.03 -34.94
N PRO A 72 -1.91 -53.74 -34.75
CA PRO A 72 -2.94 -54.40 -35.52
C PRO A 72 -3.71 -53.41 -36.39
N SER A 73 -3.88 -53.83 -37.64
CA SER A 73 -4.56 -53.13 -38.72
C SER A 73 -6.07 -52.98 -38.49
N SER A 74 -6.61 -51.91 -39.10
CA SER A 74 -8.02 -51.72 -39.49
C SER A 74 -8.93 -51.06 -38.45
N ILE A 75 -8.93 -49.72 -38.42
CA ILE A 75 -10.06 -48.94 -37.89
C ILE A 75 -10.54 -48.00 -39.01
N VAL A 76 -11.80 -48.20 -39.38
CA VAL A 76 -12.55 -47.39 -40.35
C VAL A 76 -12.60 -45.94 -39.82
N SER A 77 -12.02 -45.02 -40.59
CA SER A 77 -12.08 -43.58 -40.30
C SER A 77 -13.51 -43.07 -40.48
N SER A 78 -14.22 -42.94 -39.37
CA SER A 78 -15.42 -42.12 -39.30
C SER A 78 -14.99 -40.67 -39.18
N ILE A 79 -15.10 -39.92 -40.27
CA ILE A 79 -14.86 -38.48 -40.32
C ILE A 79 -16.04 -37.80 -39.61
N VAL A 80 -15.90 -37.58 -38.30
CA VAL A 80 -16.84 -36.73 -37.56
C VAL A 80 -16.58 -35.30 -38.04
N PRO A 81 -17.59 -34.57 -38.56
CA PRO A 81 -17.41 -33.16 -38.89
C PRO A 81 -17.01 -32.41 -37.62
N SER A 82 -15.80 -31.86 -37.61
CA SER A 82 -15.36 -30.92 -36.58
C SER A 82 -16.22 -29.67 -36.69
N SER A 83 -17.27 -29.60 -35.88
CA SER A 83 -17.97 -28.36 -35.62
C SER A 83 -16.94 -27.37 -35.06
N SER A 84 -16.59 -26.35 -35.84
CA SER A 84 -15.72 -25.28 -35.39
C SER A 84 -16.41 -24.56 -34.24
N ILE A 85 -16.00 -24.82 -33.01
CA ILE A 85 -16.44 -24.08 -31.83
C ILE A 85 -15.84 -22.69 -31.97
N VAL A 86 -16.65 -21.71 -32.37
CA VAL A 86 -16.26 -20.29 -32.34
C VAL A 86 -16.22 -19.90 -30.87
N GLU A 87 -15.03 -19.70 -30.33
CA GLU A 87 -14.85 -19.20 -28.97
C GLU A 87 -15.53 -17.81 -28.85
N PRO A 88 -16.37 -17.58 -27.83
CA PRO A 88 -17.01 -16.29 -27.65
C PRO A 88 -15.95 -15.20 -27.48
N PRO A 89 -16.15 -14.00 -28.07
CA PRO A 89 -15.18 -12.93 -27.96
C PRO A 89 -15.03 -12.50 -26.49
N VAL A 90 -13.79 -12.55 -26.00
CA VAL A 90 -13.41 -12.04 -24.68
C VAL A 90 -13.17 -10.54 -24.78
N ARG A 91 -13.63 -9.76 -23.80
CA ARG A 91 -13.37 -8.32 -23.70
C ARG A 91 -12.99 -7.90 -22.29
N THR A 92 -12.24 -6.80 -22.20
CA THR A 92 -11.91 -6.12 -20.95
C THR A 92 -12.89 -4.97 -20.73
N CYS A 93 -13.38 -4.84 -19.51
CA CYS A 93 -14.36 -3.85 -19.09
C CYS A 93 -13.83 -3.08 -17.88
N GLU A 94 -14.06 -1.77 -17.85
CA GLU A 94 -13.78 -0.94 -16.68
C GLU A 94 -14.76 -1.29 -15.56
N LEU A 95 -14.23 -1.55 -14.37
CA LEU A 95 -15.01 -1.78 -13.15
C LEU A 95 -15.19 -0.48 -12.37
N GLY A 96 -14.10 0.29 -12.26
CA GLY A 96 -14.05 1.57 -11.57
C GLY A 96 -12.82 1.70 -10.66
N THR A 97 -12.83 2.69 -9.77
CA THR A 97 -11.74 2.93 -8.82
C THR A 97 -11.89 2.07 -7.56
N ALA A 98 -10.89 1.25 -7.27
CA ALA A 98 -10.76 0.52 -6.01
C ALA A 98 -10.04 1.38 -4.98
N MET A 99 -10.59 1.51 -3.77
CA MET A 99 -9.97 2.20 -2.64
C MET A 99 -9.53 1.18 -1.57
N GLY A 100 -8.37 1.41 -0.96
CA GLY A 100 -7.90 0.61 0.16
C GLY A 100 -8.68 0.88 1.44
N TYR A 101 -9.21 -0.18 2.03
CA TYR A 101 -9.91 -0.18 3.31
C TYR A 101 -9.31 -1.21 4.27
N GLN A 102 -8.79 -0.74 5.40
CA GLN A 102 -8.44 -1.52 6.58
C GLN A 102 -9.59 -1.47 7.58
N GLU A 103 -10.08 -2.65 7.98
CA GLU A 103 -11.14 -2.79 8.99
C GLU A 103 -10.74 -2.09 10.29
N SER A 104 -11.67 -1.33 10.88
CA SER A 104 -11.50 -0.57 12.15
C SER A 104 -10.49 0.59 12.14
N ASP A 105 -9.53 0.65 11.22
CA ASP A 105 -8.48 1.69 11.20
C ASP A 105 -8.65 2.71 10.06
N SER A 106 -9.51 2.43 9.09
CA SER A 106 -9.75 3.36 7.97
C SER A 106 -10.60 4.54 8.38
N VAL A 107 -10.16 5.73 7.97
CA VAL A 107 -10.89 6.98 8.15
C VAL A 107 -11.44 7.44 6.82
N THR A 108 -12.68 7.93 6.82
CA THR A 108 -13.35 8.38 5.60
C THR A 108 -12.81 9.72 5.11
N LEU A 109 -12.58 9.85 3.80
CA LEU A 109 -12.04 11.09 3.20
C LEU A 109 -12.98 12.30 3.34
N ASN A 110 -14.28 12.07 3.48
CA ASN A 110 -15.30 13.12 3.60
C ASN A 110 -15.55 13.61 5.04
N THR A 111 -14.83 13.09 6.04
CA THR A 111 -14.93 13.56 7.44
C THR A 111 -13.82 14.53 7.83
N GLN A 112 -12.96 14.94 6.89
CA GLN A 112 -11.97 15.98 7.16
C GLN A 112 -12.63 17.36 7.15
N ASP A 113 -12.73 17.97 8.33
CA ASP A 113 -13.35 19.29 8.49
C ASP A 113 -12.58 20.39 7.72
N GLY A 114 -13.30 21.17 6.92
CA GLY A 114 -12.85 22.45 6.35
C GLY A 114 -11.87 22.38 5.16
N ILE A 115 -11.17 21.27 4.94
CA ILE A 115 -10.18 21.09 3.83
C ILE A 115 -10.31 19.68 3.18
N GLY A 116 -11.28 18.87 3.63
CA GLY A 116 -11.44 17.50 3.14
C GLY A 116 -11.75 17.40 1.65
N CYS A 117 -11.32 16.28 1.07
CA CYS A 117 -11.48 16.00 -0.35
C CYS A 117 -12.92 15.85 -0.85
N ASN A 118 -13.92 15.97 0.04
CA ASN A 118 -15.36 15.85 -0.25
C ASN A 118 -15.68 14.70 -1.21
N ARG A 119 -14.91 13.61 -1.12
CA ARG A 119 -15.00 12.43 -1.98
C ARG A 119 -15.19 11.19 -1.11
N TRP A 120 -15.79 10.18 -1.70
CA TRP A 120 -15.84 8.85 -1.11
C TRP A 120 -14.45 8.20 -1.16
N GLY A 121 -14.25 7.25 -0.25
CA GLY A 121 -13.00 6.53 -0.06
C GLY A 121 -12.43 6.74 1.35
N TRP A 122 -11.29 6.13 1.57
CA TRP A 122 -10.65 6.06 2.87
C TRP A 122 -9.16 6.40 2.79
N TYR A 123 -8.63 6.76 3.95
CA TYR A 123 -7.21 6.86 4.21
C TYR A 123 -6.90 6.15 5.52
N GLN A 124 -5.63 5.84 5.73
CA GLN A 124 -5.12 5.19 6.93
C GLN A 124 -4.10 6.11 7.60
N THR A 125 -3.98 6.05 8.93
CA THR A 125 -3.01 6.85 9.71
C THR A 125 -2.07 5.97 10.53
N PRO A 126 -1.31 5.07 9.91
CA PRO A 126 -0.43 4.18 10.66
C PRO A 126 0.73 4.97 11.26
N THR A 127 1.28 4.45 12.34
CA THR A 127 2.62 4.76 12.80
C THR A 127 3.65 4.01 11.96
N LEU A 128 4.91 4.48 11.96
CA LEU A 128 6.01 3.76 11.34
C LEU A 128 6.18 2.34 11.94
N ALA A 129 5.93 2.18 13.25
CA ALA A 129 6.04 0.88 13.91
C ALA A 129 4.99 -0.12 13.41
N GLU A 130 3.75 0.34 13.18
CA GLU A 130 2.69 -0.50 12.59
C GLU A 130 3.04 -0.91 11.15
N LEU A 131 3.56 0.02 10.34
CA LEU A 131 4.04 -0.34 9.00
C LEU A 131 5.22 -1.31 9.03
N GLN A 132 6.10 -1.24 10.03
CA GLN A 132 7.19 -2.20 10.19
C GLN A 132 6.70 -3.59 10.61
N ALA A 133 5.58 -3.67 11.33
CA ALA A 133 4.88 -4.92 11.60
C ALA A 133 4.13 -5.45 10.37
N GLY A 134 3.79 -4.55 9.45
CA GLY A 134 2.99 -4.83 8.26
C GLY A 134 1.50 -4.69 8.56
N ILE A 135 0.80 -3.98 7.68
CA ILE A 135 -0.65 -3.81 7.72
C ILE A 135 -1.26 -4.24 6.39
N SER A 136 -2.54 -4.58 6.41
CA SER A 136 -3.26 -5.03 5.24
C SER A 136 -4.74 -4.65 5.30
N GLY A 137 -5.40 -4.69 4.15
CA GLY A 137 -6.84 -4.50 4.05
C GLY A 137 -7.38 -4.95 2.70
N ILE A 138 -8.64 -4.61 2.47
CA ILE A 138 -9.40 -4.95 1.27
C ILE A 138 -9.38 -3.80 0.27
N LEU A 139 -9.39 -4.12 -1.02
CA LEU A 139 -9.61 -3.19 -2.12
C LEU A 139 -11.10 -3.22 -2.49
N TYR A 140 -11.78 -2.08 -2.31
CA TYR A 140 -13.22 -1.96 -2.58
C TYR A 140 -13.51 -1.02 -3.76
N VAL A 141 -14.27 -1.51 -4.74
CA VAL A 141 -14.84 -0.70 -5.83
C VAL A 141 -16.30 -0.37 -5.54
N GLY A 142 -16.74 0.83 -5.88
CA GLY A 142 -18.17 1.18 -5.86
C GLY A 142 -18.76 1.43 -4.47
N ALA A 143 -17.93 1.70 -3.46
CA ALA A 143 -18.37 2.01 -2.09
C ALA A 143 -18.99 3.42 -1.93
N GLY A 144 -20.03 3.70 -2.70
CA GLY A 144 -20.74 4.99 -2.68
C GLY A 144 -21.20 5.36 -1.28
N GLY A 145 -20.89 6.59 -0.86
CA GLY A 145 -21.20 7.07 0.49
C GLY A 145 -20.36 6.43 1.60
N ASN A 146 -19.21 5.82 1.26
CA ASN A 146 -18.36 5.04 2.17
C ASN A 146 -19.06 3.84 2.80
N ASN A 147 -20.08 3.30 2.14
CA ASN A 147 -20.81 2.13 2.59
C ASN A 147 -20.23 0.87 1.95
N ILE A 148 -19.51 0.07 2.73
CA ILE A 148 -18.89 -1.19 2.27
C ILE A 148 -19.92 -2.24 1.82
N ASN A 149 -21.17 -2.18 2.30
CA ASN A 149 -22.23 -3.09 1.85
C ASN A 149 -22.65 -2.87 0.39
N ASN A 150 -22.29 -1.73 -0.18
CA ASN A 150 -22.51 -1.42 -1.60
C ASN A 150 -21.27 -1.69 -2.45
N ALA A 151 -20.17 -2.12 -1.82
CA ALA A 151 -18.89 -2.25 -2.48
C ALA A 151 -18.66 -3.67 -3.02
N ILE A 152 -17.82 -3.77 -4.04
CA ILE A 152 -17.31 -5.02 -4.56
C ILE A 152 -15.89 -5.20 -4.04
N ASN A 153 -15.62 -6.30 -3.35
CA ASN A 153 -14.26 -6.72 -3.03
C ASN A 153 -13.58 -7.18 -4.32
N VAL A 154 -12.44 -6.57 -4.64
CA VAL A 154 -11.64 -6.93 -5.84
C VAL A 154 -10.27 -7.49 -5.49
N GLY A 155 -9.96 -7.65 -4.21
CA GLY A 155 -8.71 -8.20 -3.71
C GLY A 155 -8.20 -7.50 -2.46
N ASP A 156 -6.92 -7.67 -2.19
CA ASP A 156 -6.25 -7.21 -0.98
C ASP A 156 -5.15 -6.18 -1.28
N TRP A 157 -4.78 -5.41 -0.26
CA TRP A 157 -3.57 -4.60 -0.27
C TRP A 157 -2.75 -4.83 1.00
N THR A 158 -1.44 -4.61 0.92
CA THR A 158 -0.53 -4.61 2.07
C THR A 158 0.41 -3.41 2.03
N ALA A 159 0.86 -2.96 3.19
CA ALA A 159 1.89 -1.94 3.33
C ALA A 159 2.92 -2.35 4.38
N VAL A 160 4.20 -2.34 4.01
CA VAL A 160 5.31 -2.75 4.88
C VAL A 160 6.45 -1.73 4.80
N ALA A 161 6.91 -1.24 5.94
CA ALA A 161 8.05 -0.34 6.04
C ALA A 161 9.35 -1.09 6.37
N SER A 162 10.44 -0.72 5.72
CA SER A 162 11.78 -1.16 6.10
C SER A 162 12.23 -0.53 7.43
N PRO A 163 13.30 -1.03 8.06
CA PRO A 163 13.90 -0.40 9.23
C PRO A 163 14.34 1.06 9.01
N THR A 164 14.57 1.45 7.75
CA THR A 164 14.97 2.82 7.37
C THR A 164 13.77 3.69 6.98
N GLY A 165 12.54 3.18 7.05
CA GLY A 165 11.32 3.94 6.74
C GLY A 165 10.90 3.92 5.27
N GLY A 166 11.50 3.08 4.41
CA GLY A 166 11.00 2.90 3.04
C GLY A 166 9.79 1.99 3.02
N VAL A 167 8.64 2.50 2.60
CA VAL A 167 7.34 1.80 2.57
C VAL A 167 7.11 1.18 1.19
N THR A 168 6.78 -0.11 1.20
CA THR A 168 6.34 -0.89 0.05
C THR A 168 4.86 -1.19 0.18
N PHE A 169 4.10 -0.82 -0.85
CA PHE A 169 2.69 -1.12 -1.02
C PHE A 169 2.53 -2.22 -2.06
N THR A 170 1.70 -3.20 -1.73
CA THR A 170 1.33 -4.29 -2.65
C THR A 170 -0.18 -4.28 -2.85
N TYR A 171 -0.61 -4.43 -4.10
CA TYR A 171 -1.98 -4.70 -4.49
C TYR A 171 -2.02 -6.13 -5.02
N SER A 172 -2.99 -6.92 -4.58
CA SER A 172 -3.20 -8.30 -5.01
C SER A 172 -4.67 -8.49 -5.34
N LEU A 173 -4.99 -8.54 -6.63
CA LEU A 173 -6.36 -8.58 -7.12
C LEU A 173 -6.84 -10.03 -7.22
N ASP A 174 -8.12 -10.25 -6.92
CA ASP A 174 -8.75 -11.55 -7.07
C ASP A 174 -8.78 -11.99 -8.55
N PRO A 175 -8.80 -13.30 -8.84
CA PRO A 175 -8.82 -13.80 -10.21
C PRO A 175 -9.95 -13.20 -11.05
N GLY A 176 -9.59 -12.60 -12.18
CA GLY A 176 -10.53 -11.94 -13.09
C GLY A 176 -10.54 -10.42 -13.00
N TYR A 177 -9.89 -9.84 -11.99
CA TYR A 177 -9.65 -8.41 -11.87
C TYR A 177 -8.19 -8.03 -12.18
N PHE A 178 -8.00 -6.82 -12.69
CA PHE A 178 -6.70 -6.32 -13.12
C PHE A 178 -6.58 -4.83 -12.86
N LEU A 179 -5.39 -4.36 -12.48
CA LEU A 179 -5.09 -2.94 -12.37
C LEU A 179 -4.71 -2.35 -13.72
N ASP A 180 -5.27 -1.18 -13.99
CA ASP A 180 -4.95 -0.31 -15.13
C ASP A 180 -4.20 0.95 -14.69
N GLU A 181 -4.33 1.36 -13.44
CA GLU A 181 -3.62 2.50 -12.86
C GLU A 181 -3.52 2.32 -11.34
N VAL A 182 -2.44 2.83 -10.72
CA VAL A 182 -2.28 2.83 -9.25
C VAL A 182 -1.80 4.19 -8.79
N HIS A 183 -2.41 4.66 -7.70
CA HIS A 183 -2.08 5.89 -7.02
C HIS A 183 -1.90 5.62 -5.52
N ILE A 184 -0.77 6.09 -4.99
CA ILE A 184 -0.47 6.05 -3.57
C ILE A 184 -0.05 7.45 -3.15
N ASP A 185 -0.72 7.98 -2.14
CA ASP A 185 -0.30 9.20 -1.46
C ASP A 185 0.09 8.85 -0.04
N LEU A 186 1.29 9.23 0.40
CA LEU A 186 1.81 8.99 1.74
C LEU A 186 2.47 10.28 2.22
N ASP A 187 1.77 11.03 3.07
CA ASP A 187 2.21 12.34 3.55
C ASP A 187 1.69 12.62 4.97
N CYS A 188 1.78 13.85 5.45
CA CYS A 188 1.34 14.28 6.77
C CYS A 188 -0.02 14.97 6.70
N LEU A 189 -0.85 14.75 7.72
CA LEU A 189 -2.11 15.48 7.87
C LEU A 189 -1.88 17.00 8.07
N PRO A 190 -2.84 17.86 7.70
CA PRO A 190 -4.12 17.54 7.03
C PRO A 190 -3.94 17.13 5.56
N ILE A 191 -4.89 16.38 5.00
CA ILE A 191 -4.86 16.02 3.58
C ILE A 191 -5.15 17.29 2.78
N ASP A 192 -4.18 17.76 2.00
CA ASP A 192 -4.32 18.92 1.11
C ASP A 192 -4.47 18.51 -0.37
N THR A 193 -4.30 17.22 -0.64
CA THR A 193 -4.23 16.65 -1.98
C THR A 193 -5.36 15.65 -2.20
N CYS A 194 -6.25 15.99 -3.15
CA CYS A 194 -7.53 15.31 -3.31
C CYS A 194 -7.79 14.75 -4.70
N ALA A 195 -7.03 15.21 -5.70
CA ALA A 195 -7.10 14.71 -7.05
C ALA A 195 -6.07 13.58 -7.25
N PRO A 196 -6.45 12.43 -7.81
CA PRO A 196 -5.53 11.30 -8.07
C PRO A 196 -4.21 11.70 -8.73
N GLY A 197 -4.25 12.60 -9.72
CA GLY A 197 -3.06 13.07 -10.44
C GLY A 197 -2.10 13.95 -9.64
N GLN A 198 -2.38 14.21 -8.36
CA GLN A 198 -1.52 14.99 -7.47
C GLN A 198 -0.81 14.11 -6.44
N TYR A 199 -1.06 12.80 -6.42
CA TYR A 199 -0.55 11.92 -5.38
C TYR A 199 0.96 11.72 -5.53
N THR A 200 1.63 11.54 -4.40
CA THR A 200 3.10 11.42 -4.32
C THR A 200 3.66 10.30 -5.20
N PHE A 201 2.88 9.24 -5.43
CA PHE A 201 3.23 8.17 -6.34
C PHE A 201 2.07 7.80 -7.27
N ASN A 202 2.33 7.89 -8.57
CA ASN A 202 1.44 7.43 -9.63
C ASN A 202 2.21 6.41 -10.49
N SER A 203 1.65 5.22 -10.67
CA SER A 203 1.96 4.41 -11.83
C SER A 203 0.82 4.56 -12.83
N GLY A 204 1.10 5.20 -13.97
CA GLY A 204 0.13 5.39 -15.05
C GLY A 204 -0.27 4.05 -15.67
N ALA A 205 -0.74 4.06 -16.92
CA ALA A 205 -1.27 2.88 -17.60
C ALA A 205 -0.46 1.58 -17.35
N LEU A 206 -1.04 0.68 -16.57
CA LEU A 206 -0.57 -0.67 -16.28
C LEU A 206 -1.21 -1.64 -17.28
N PRO A 207 -0.47 -2.61 -17.84
CA PRO A 207 -1.02 -3.53 -18.84
C PRO A 207 -1.87 -4.64 -18.20
N ASN A 208 -2.95 -4.27 -17.49
CA ASN A 208 -3.87 -5.19 -16.79
C ASN A 208 -3.12 -6.17 -15.87
N VAL A 209 -2.52 -5.66 -14.80
CA VAL A 209 -1.71 -6.49 -13.87
C VAL A 209 -2.55 -6.98 -12.68
N PRO A 210 -2.51 -8.29 -12.33
CA PRO A 210 -3.25 -8.82 -11.19
C PRO A 210 -2.54 -8.55 -9.85
N ILE A 211 -1.22 -8.34 -9.88
CA ILE A 211 -0.42 -7.99 -8.70
C ILE A 211 0.44 -6.79 -9.07
N TYR A 212 0.45 -5.79 -8.20
CA TYR A 212 1.29 -4.62 -8.34
C TYR A 212 2.07 -4.39 -7.04
N VAL A 213 3.36 -4.12 -7.18
CA VAL A 213 4.23 -3.67 -6.08
C VAL A 213 4.90 -2.40 -6.55
N ASN A 214 4.88 -1.33 -5.74
CA ASN A 214 5.60 -0.12 -6.12
C ASN A 214 7.10 -0.42 -6.26
N PRO A 215 7.71 -0.16 -7.43
CA PRO A 215 9.09 -0.56 -7.71
C PRO A 215 10.12 0.23 -6.89
N THR A 216 9.73 1.41 -6.41
CA THR A 216 10.54 2.27 -5.54
C THR A 216 9.78 2.51 -4.25
N SER A 217 10.41 2.19 -3.12
CA SER A 217 9.84 2.44 -1.80
C SER A 217 9.57 3.92 -1.57
N ILE A 218 8.40 4.26 -1.03
CA ILE A 218 8.04 5.64 -0.68
C ILE A 218 8.54 5.89 0.75
N GLN A 219 9.23 7.01 1.00
CA GLN A 219 9.74 7.28 2.34
C GLN A 219 8.61 7.68 3.28
N TYR A 220 8.57 7.06 4.46
CA TYR A 220 7.66 7.45 5.53
C TYR A 220 7.97 8.88 5.98
N PRO A 221 6.97 9.78 6.03
CA PRO A 221 7.21 11.20 6.23
C PRO A 221 7.54 11.52 7.70
N VAL A 222 8.30 12.59 7.91
CA VAL A 222 8.54 13.15 9.24
C VAL A 222 7.57 14.30 9.48
N CYS A 223 6.48 14.02 10.19
CA CYS A 223 5.44 14.99 10.42
C CYS A 223 5.78 15.96 11.56
N SER A 224 5.64 17.27 11.29
CA SER A 224 5.94 18.32 12.25
C SER A 224 4.72 18.65 13.13
N GLY A 225 4.95 19.27 14.29
CA GLY A 225 3.87 19.80 15.13
C GLY A 225 2.95 18.75 15.76
N GLY A 226 3.36 17.47 15.79
CA GLY A 226 2.53 16.37 16.28
C GLY A 226 1.48 15.87 15.28
N SER A 227 1.56 16.31 14.01
CA SER A 227 0.73 15.75 12.94
C SER A 227 1.03 14.27 12.72
N GLN A 228 0.03 13.52 12.27
CA GLN A 228 0.14 12.10 11.93
C GLN A 228 0.44 11.95 10.43
N ALA A 229 1.16 10.89 10.09
CA ALA A 229 1.22 10.45 8.70
C ALA A 229 -0.14 9.87 8.29
N TYR A 230 -0.47 10.00 7.01
CA TYR A 230 -1.56 9.29 6.38
C TYR A 230 -1.08 8.60 5.12
N PHE A 231 -1.81 7.58 4.66
CA PHE A 231 -1.77 7.24 3.25
C PHE A 231 -3.16 7.02 2.66
N ILE A 232 -3.26 7.27 1.36
CA ILE A 232 -4.38 6.91 0.51
C ILE A 232 -3.83 5.98 -0.55
N LEU A 233 -4.46 4.83 -0.75
CA LEU A 233 -4.13 3.91 -1.84
C LEU A 233 -5.38 3.62 -2.65
N HIS A 234 -5.28 3.77 -3.96
CA HIS A 234 -6.36 3.44 -4.88
C HIS A 234 -5.85 3.12 -6.28
N GLY A 235 -6.67 2.44 -7.07
CA GLY A 235 -6.32 2.09 -8.44
C GLY A 235 -7.52 1.95 -9.35
N SER A 236 -7.31 2.12 -10.65
CA SER A 236 -8.33 1.78 -11.65
C SER A 236 -8.33 0.27 -11.86
N VAL A 237 -9.50 -0.35 -11.76
CA VAL A 237 -9.68 -1.80 -11.88
C VAL A 237 -10.53 -2.13 -13.10
N ASN A 238 -10.05 -3.11 -13.86
CA ASN A 238 -10.73 -3.73 -14.98
C ASN A 238 -11.11 -5.18 -14.65
N TYR A 239 -12.05 -5.73 -15.41
CA TYR A 239 -12.40 -7.15 -15.37
C TYR A 239 -12.58 -7.72 -16.79
N ILE A 240 -12.45 -9.03 -16.92
CA ILE A 240 -12.65 -9.75 -18.19
C ILE A 240 -14.04 -10.39 -18.23
N THR A 241 -14.73 -10.28 -19.37
CA THR A 241 -16.03 -10.92 -19.58
C THR A 241 -16.21 -11.42 -21.02
N THR A 242 -17.04 -12.45 -21.19
CA THR A 242 -17.54 -12.93 -22.49
C THR A 242 -18.91 -12.33 -22.83
N ALA A 243 -19.49 -11.53 -21.94
CA ALA A 243 -20.74 -10.84 -22.19
C ALA A 243 -20.62 -9.88 -23.39
N PRO A 244 -21.71 -9.67 -24.15
CA PRO A 244 -21.68 -8.77 -25.32
C PRO A 244 -21.47 -7.29 -24.93
N THR A 245 -21.66 -6.96 -23.66
CA THR A 245 -21.60 -5.61 -23.10
C THR A 245 -20.98 -5.64 -21.70
N CYS A 246 -20.30 -4.57 -21.31
CA CYS A 246 -19.86 -4.36 -19.94
C CYS A 246 -21.08 -4.03 -19.08
N ALA A 247 -21.54 -4.98 -18.28
CA ALA A 247 -22.58 -4.70 -17.29
C ALA A 247 -21.96 -3.89 -16.14
N PRO A 248 -22.70 -2.96 -15.52
CA PRO A 248 -22.30 -2.40 -14.25
C PRO A 248 -22.13 -3.55 -13.25
N PRO A 249 -21.02 -3.60 -12.52
CA PRO A 249 -20.83 -4.64 -11.54
C PRO A 249 -21.83 -4.43 -10.39
N VAL A 250 -22.35 -5.53 -9.86
CA VAL A 250 -23.32 -5.53 -8.75
C VAL A 250 -22.61 -6.08 -7.53
N ALA A 251 -22.67 -5.36 -6.41
CA ALA A 251 -22.20 -5.88 -5.13
C ALA A 251 -23.01 -7.15 -4.79
N THR A 252 -22.31 -8.26 -4.56
CA THR A 252 -22.89 -9.57 -4.23
C THR A 252 -22.92 -9.81 -2.74
#